data_AF-A0A7X5N632-F1
#
_entry.id   AF-A0A7X5N632-F1
#
_cell.length_a   1.000
_cell.length_b   1.000
_cell.length_c   1.000
_cell.angle_alpha   90.00
_cell.angle_beta   90.00
_cell.angle_gamma   90.00
#
_symmetry.space_group_name_H-M   'P 1'
#
loop_
_entity.id
_entity.type
_entity.pdbx_description
1 polymer ?
#
loop_
_entity_poly.entity_id
_entity_poly.type
_entity_poly.pdbx_seq_one_letter_code
_entity_poly.pdbx_strand_id
1 'polypeptide(L)'
;AAVVFDPSKPRINGLDDSKQLSAQRREQLYARIVERALAWSVVLIDSEEIDRINIYQATMLGMRRAVEGVAHVAGFARIDGNRVP
;
A
#
# COMPACT_ATOMS: atom_id res chain seq x y z
N ALA A 1 -2.30 2.12 -1.71
CA ALA A 1 -2.02 0.70 -2.00
C ALA A 1 -1.92 -0.06 -0.69
N ALA A 2 -2.26 -1.35 -0.69
CA ALA A 2 -2.10 -2.24 0.45
C ALA A 2 -1.36 -3.51 -0.01
N VAL A 3 -0.54 -4.08 0.86
CA VAL A 3 0.23 -5.29 0.58
C VAL A 3 0.22 -6.19 1.81
N VAL A 4 0.04 -7.49 1.59
CA VAL A 4 0.08 -8.51 2.63
C VAL A 4 1.26 -9.43 2.36
N PHE A 5 2.16 -9.54 3.33
CA PHE A 5 3.28 -10.48 3.27
C PHE A 5 3.04 -11.67 4.18
N ASP A 6 3.54 -12.83 3.77
CA ASP A 6 3.58 -14.03 4.59
C ASP A 6 4.57 -13.84 5.76
N PRO A 7 4.12 -13.89 7.02
CA PRO A 7 4.98 -13.67 8.18
C PRO A 7 6.05 -14.77 8.35
N SER A 8 5.88 -15.93 7.71
CA SER A 8 6.87 -17.01 7.73
C SER A 8 8.05 -16.76 6.77
N LYS A 9 7.91 -15.84 5.80
CA LYS A 9 8.95 -15.54 4.82
C LYS A 9 9.91 -14.45 5.34
N PRO A 10 11.20 -14.51 4.96
CA PRO A 10 12.15 -13.47 5.33
C PRO A 10 11.79 -12.14 4.67
N ARG A 11 12.17 -11.05 5.35
CA ARG A 11 11.99 -9.67 4.88
C ARG A 11 12.67 -9.45 3.53
N ILE A 12 12.13 -8.51 2.74
CA ILE A 12 12.74 -8.10 1.48
C ILE A 12 13.95 -7.20 1.79
N ASN A 13 15.15 -7.70 1.48
CA ASN A 13 16.38 -6.94 1.71
C ASN A 13 16.40 -5.60 0.96
N GLY A 14 16.66 -4.53 1.71
CA GLY A 14 16.70 -3.15 1.20
C GLY A 14 15.34 -2.53 0.94
N LEU A 15 14.25 -3.13 1.43
CA LEU A 15 12.96 -2.46 1.52
C LEU A 15 13.00 -1.46 2.69
N ASP A 16 12.79 -0.20 2.37
CA ASP A 16 12.82 0.93 3.31
C ASP A 16 11.86 2.03 2.82
N ASP A 17 11.86 3.19 3.48
CA ASP A 17 11.08 4.37 3.07
C ASP A 17 11.34 4.69 1.59
N SER A 18 10.25 4.72 0.82
CA SER A 18 10.31 4.89 -0.64
C SER A 18 10.94 6.21 -1.07
N LYS A 19 10.93 7.24 -0.22
CA LYS A 19 11.53 8.56 -0.48
C LYS A 19 13.06 8.53 -0.36
N GLN A 20 13.61 7.55 0.36
CA GLN A 20 15.06 7.35 0.49
C GLN A 20 15.65 6.52 -0.67
N LEU A 21 14.80 5.90 -1.50
CA LEU A 21 15.22 5.00 -2.56
C LEU A 21 15.29 5.71 -3.92
N SER A 22 16.28 5.35 -4.73
CA SER A 22 16.34 5.78 -6.14
C SER A 22 15.21 5.16 -6.96
N ALA A 23 14.85 5.80 -8.09
CA ALA A 23 13.81 5.28 -8.98
C ALA A 23 14.12 3.85 -9.47
N GLN A 24 15.37 3.60 -9.87
CA GLN A 24 15.82 2.27 -10.27
C GLN A 24 15.66 1.24 -9.14
N ARG A 25 15.97 1.63 -7.90
CA ARG A 25 15.83 0.73 -6.74
C ARG A 25 14.38 0.43 -6.41
N ARG A 26 13.48 1.43 -6.56
CA ARG A 26 12.03 1.22 -6.38
C ARG A 26 11.48 0.22 -7.40
N GLU A 27 11.89 0.30 -8.66
CA GLU A 27 11.45 -0.64 -9.70
C GLU A 27 11.88 -2.07 -9.40
N GLN A 28 13.15 -2.26 -9.00
CA GLN A 28 13.66 -3.57 -8.56
C GLN A 28 12.90 -4.12 -7.36
N LEU A 29 12.57 -3.26 -6.39
CA LEU A 29 11.83 -3.67 -5.20
C LEU A 29 10.36 -3.95 -5.51
N TYR A 30 9.72 -3.21 -6.42
CA TYR A 30 8.35 -3.44 -6.84
C TYR A 30 8.14 -4.88 -7.34
N ALA A 31 8.99 -5.34 -8.26
CA ALA A 31 8.93 -6.71 -8.76
C ALA A 31 9.04 -7.75 -7.62
N ARG A 32 9.97 -7.55 -6.68
CA ARG A 32 10.17 -8.44 -5.53
C ARG A 32 9.02 -8.39 -4.51
N ILE A 33 8.39 -7.23 -4.35
CA ILE A 33 7.23 -7.04 -3.47
C ILE A 33 6.05 -7.83 -4.04
N VAL A 34 5.74 -7.63 -5.32
CA VAL A 34 4.63 -8.30 -6.00
C VAL A 34 4.81 -9.82 -6.00
N GLU A 35 6.01 -10.30 -6.32
CA GLU A 35 6.34 -11.73 -6.33
C GLU A 35 6.15 -12.39 -4.95
N ARG A 36 6.47 -11.69 -3.87
CA ARG A 36 6.45 -12.24 -2.51
C ARG A 36 5.15 -12.00 -1.76
N ALA A 37 4.31 -11.07 -2.22
CA ALA A 37 3.05 -10.73 -1.59
C ALA A 37 2.07 -11.91 -1.66
N LEU A 38 1.32 -12.14 -0.57
CA LEU A 38 0.16 -13.03 -0.59
C LEU A 38 -0.99 -12.39 -1.36
N ALA A 39 -1.16 -11.08 -1.18
CA ALA A 39 -2.09 -10.24 -1.93
C ALA A 39 -1.61 -8.79 -1.92
N TRP A 40 -2.02 -8.03 -2.92
CA TRP A 40 -1.82 -6.58 -2.96
C TRP A 40 -2.98 -5.92 -3.71
N SER A 41 -3.20 -4.64 -3.41
CA SER A 41 -4.24 -3.82 -4.05
C SER A 41 -3.73 -2.41 -4.26
N VAL A 42 -3.98 -1.86 -5.44
CA VAL A 42 -3.71 -0.46 -5.80
C VAL A 42 -5.03 0.20 -6.15
N VAL A 43 -5.28 1.35 -5.55
CA VAL A 43 -6.50 2.14 -5.76
C VAL A 43 -6.09 3.50 -6.28
N LEU A 44 -6.74 3.90 -7.37
CA LEU A 44 -6.69 5.26 -7.89
C LEU A 44 -7.94 6.00 -7.41
N ILE A 45 -7.77 7.24 -6.97
CA ILE A 45 -8.89 8.16 -6.69
C ILE A 45 -8.73 9.31 -7.68
N ASP A 46 -9.76 9.53 -8.51
CA ASP A 46 -9.73 10.54 -9.55
C ASP A 46 -9.78 11.95 -8.97
N SER A 47 -9.23 12.93 -9.71
CA SER A 47 -9.20 14.33 -9.28
C SER A 47 -10.60 14.89 -9.01
N GLU A 48 -11.61 14.49 -9.79
CA GLU A 48 -12.99 14.89 -9.56
C GLU A 48 -13.55 14.39 -8.21
N GLU A 49 -13.16 13.17 -7.78
CA GLU A 49 -13.54 12.65 -6.47
C GLU A 49 -12.80 13.43 -5.37
N ILE A 50 -11.50 13.73 -5.58
CA ILE A 50 -10.70 14.56 -4.66
C ILE A 50 -11.31 15.94 -4.47
N ASP A 51 -11.70 16.62 -5.55
CA ASP A 51 -12.29 17.96 -5.50
C ASP A 51 -13.63 17.96 -4.74
N ARG A 52 -14.39 16.86 -4.82
CA ARG A 52 -15.67 16.71 -4.12
C ARG A 52 -15.52 16.46 -2.62
N ILE A 53 -14.55 15.65 -2.20
CA ILE A 53 -14.44 15.20 -0.80
C ILE A 53 -13.23 15.75 -0.05
N ASN A 54 -12.36 16.52 -0.71
CA ASN A 54 -11.03 16.97 -0.30
C ASN A 54 -9.94 15.88 -0.25
N ILE A 55 -8.68 16.32 -0.33
CA ILE A 55 -7.51 15.44 -0.41
C ILE A 55 -7.32 14.53 0.82
N TYR A 56 -7.72 15.00 2.01
CA TYR A 56 -7.62 14.19 3.21
C TYR A 56 -8.62 13.04 3.18
N GLN A 57 -9.90 13.30 2.88
CA GLN A 57 -10.91 12.24 2.80
C GLN A 57 -10.66 11.30 1.61
N ALA A 58 -10.19 11.82 0.48
CA ALA A 58 -9.78 11.00 -0.66
C ALA A 58 -8.65 10.04 -0.31
N THR A 59 -7.67 10.52 0.48
CA THR A 59 -6.59 9.67 1.00
C THR A 59 -7.16 8.55 1.89
N MET A 60 -8.03 8.88 2.85
CA MET A 60 -8.66 7.90 3.73
C MET A 60 -9.49 6.87 2.95
N LEU A 61 -10.28 7.33 1.98
CA LEU A 61 -11.06 6.48 1.09
C LEU A 61 -10.18 5.54 0.27
N GLY A 62 -9.08 6.05 -0.29
CA GLY A 62 -8.12 5.25 -1.04
C GLY A 62 -7.43 4.19 -0.17
N MET A 63 -7.05 4.54 1.07
CA MET A 63 -6.49 3.57 2.02
C MET A 63 -7.51 2.49 2.38
N ARG A 64 -8.77 2.86 2.66
CA ARG A 64 -9.85 1.92 2.97
C ARG A 64 -10.09 0.94 1.83
N ARG A 65 -10.34 1.44 0.62
CA ARG A 65 -10.55 0.61 -0.59
C ARG A 65 -9.35 -0.32 -0.84
N ALA A 66 -8.13 0.14 -0.58
CA ALA A 66 -6.93 -0.68 -0.75
C ALA A 66 -6.86 -1.83 0.26
N VAL A 67 -7.17 -1.57 1.53
CA VAL A 67 -7.22 -2.59 2.59
C VAL A 67 -8.34 -3.60 2.33
N GLU A 68 -9.52 -3.14 1.92
CA GLU A 68 -10.65 -4.00 1.54
C GLU A 68 -10.26 -4.99 0.42
N GLY A 69 -9.47 -4.54 -0.56
CA GLY A 69 -8.98 -5.39 -1.65
C GLY A 69 -8.07 -6.55 -1.21
N VAL A 70 -7.49 -6.50 0.00
CA VAL A 70 -6.64 -7.55 0.56
C VAL A 70 -7.19 -8.18 1.85
N ALA A 71 -8.40 -7.79 2.27
CA ALA A 71 -8.98 -8.17 3.55
C ALA A 71 -9.17 -9.69 3.71
N HIS A 72 -9.33 -10.43 2.60
CA HIS A 72 -9.48 -11.88 2.59
C HIS A 72 -8.26 -12.65 3.13
N VAL A 73 -7.08 -12.01 3.19
CA VAL A 73 -5.84 -12.61 3.73
C VAL A 73 -5.18 -11.75 4.81
N ALA A 74 -5.70 -10.55 5.09
CA ALA A 74 -5.13 -9.63 6.07
C ALA A 74 -5.75 -9.83 7.46
N GLY A 75 -4.93 -10.22 8.45
CA GLY A 75 -5.35 -10.27 9.86
C GLY A 75 -5.08 -8.99 10.66
N PHE A 76 -4.09 -8.19 10.23
CA PHE A 76 -3.71 -6.92 10.86
C PHE A 76 -3.15 -5.98 9.81
N ALA A 77 -3.38 -4.68 9.97
CA ALA A 77 -2.88 -3.64 9.06
C ALA A 77 -2.00 -2.63 9.81
N ARG A 78 -0.82 -2.34 9.24
CA ARG A 78 0.02 -1.20 9.64
C ARG A 78 -0.21 -0.09 8.62
N ILE A 79 -0.79 1.02 9.07
CA ILE A 79 -1.17 2.14 8.21
C ILE A 79 -0.16 3.27 8.39
N ASP A 80 0.27 3.86 7.28
CA ASP A 80 1.09 5.08 7.28
C ASP A 80 0.19 6.30 7.50
N GLY A 81 -0.12 6.57 8.76
CA GLY A 81 -1.02 7.63 9.17
C GLY A 81 -1.31 7.62 10.67
N ASN A 82 -1.99 8.66 11.15
CA ASN A 82 -2.35 8.82 12.57
C ASN A 82 -3.83 8.57 12.87
N ARG A 83 -4.61 8.18 11.85
CA ARG A 83 -6.05 7.88 11.95
C ARG A 83 -6.36 6.60 11.20
N VAL A 84 -7.35 5.86 11.69
CA VAL A 84 -7.86 4.66 11.01
C VAL A 84 -8.68 5.09 9.79
N PRO A 85 -8.35 4.61 8.57
CA PRO A 85 -9.10 4.84 7.33
C PRO A 85 -10.58 4.43 7.39
#